data_AF-A0A0U5L8R1-F1
#
_entry.id   AF-A0A0U5L8R1-F1
#
_cell.length_a   1.000
_cell.length_b   1.000
_cell.length_c   1.000
_cell.angle_alpha   90.00
_cell.angle_beta   90.00
_cell.angle_gamma   90.00
#
_symmetry.space_group_name_H-M   'P 1'
#
loop_
_entity.id
_entity.type
_entity.pdbx_description
1 polymer ?
#
loop_
_entity_poly.entity_id
_entity_poly.type
_entity_poly.pdbx_seq_one_letter_code
_entity_poly.pdbx_strand_id
1 'polypeptide(L)'
;MQKALLITLMALALAGCKTQKTEQDPTPAQNVAATQAGSHLYSDALLDVIADDQCWVSKVNGFAPRAVKQVKADMWQVSTQMDITLSVLKLGLGKCDITWIDEQGHSGILTAK
;
A
#
# COMPACT_ATOMS: atom_id res chain seq x y z
N MET A 1 -67.04 -20.32 -28.18
CA MET A 1 -65.94 -20.37 -29.17
C MET A 1 -64.66 -19.95 -28.48
N GLN A 2 -63.62 -20.79 -28.45
CA GLN A 2 -62.19 -20.43 -28.64
C GLN A 2 -61.32 -21.66 -28.32
N LYS A 3 -60.45 -21.98 -29.28
CA LYS A 3 -59.38 -22.97 -29.21
C LYS A 3 -58.11 -22.30 -28.66
N ALA A 4 -57.34 -23.02 -27.85
CA ALA A 4 -55.89 -22.83 -27.66
C ALA A 4 -55.38 -24.18 -27.10
N LEU A 5 -54.85 -25.10 -27.91
CA LEU A 5 -53.52 -25.18 -28.54
C LEU A 5 -52.34 -25.00 -27.56
N LEU A 6 -51.58 -26.09 -27.48
CA LEU A 6 -50.43 -26.40 -26.62
C LEU A 6 -49.20 -25.50 -26.88
N ILE A 7 -48.25 -25.45 -25.93
CA ILE A 7 -46.93 -26.13 -26.00
C ILE A 7 -46.07 -25.80 -24.76
N THR A 8 -45.53 -26.88 -24.21
CA THR A 8 -44.52 -27.03 -23.15
C THR A 8 -43.18 -26.38 -23.47
N LEU A 9 -42.47 -25.88 -22.46
CA LEU A 9 -40.99 -25.93 -22.40
C LEU A 9 -40.53 -25.94 -20.94
N MET A 10 -40.01 -27.11 -20.51
CA MET A 10 -39.19 -27.25 -19.32
C MET A 10 -37.81 -26.63 -19.58
N ALA A 11 -37.30 -25.83 -18.64
CA ALA A 11 -35.90 -25.43 -18.61
C ALA A 11 -35.23 -25.98 -17.35
N LEU A 12 -34.12 -26.67 -17.62
CA LEU A 12 -33.20 -27.40 -16.75
C LEU A 12 -32.72 -26.64 -15.51
N ALA A 13 -32.49 -27.42 -14.45
CA ALA A 13 -31.83 -27.08 -13.22
C ALA A 13 -30.37 -26.59 -13.40
N LEU A 14 -29.97 -25.61 -12.59
CA LEU A 14 -28.56 -25.30 -12.32
C LEU A 14 -28.25 -25.68 -10.86
N ALA A 15 -27.39 -26.67 -10.75
CA ALA A 15 -26.84 -27.21 -9.52
C ALA A 15 -25.78 -26.29 -8.89
N GLY A 16 -25.62 -26.41 -7.57
CA GLY A 16 -24.32 -26.28 -6.91
C GLY A 16 -24.03 -24.94 -6.22
N CYS A 17 -24.63 -24.72 -5.06
CA CYS A 17 -24.10 -23.76 -4.09
C CYS A 17 -22.91 -24.40 -3.38
N LYS A 18 -21.67 -24.06 -3.79
CA LYS A 18 -20.46 -24.31 -2.99
C LYS A 18 -19.99 -22.98 -2.44
N THR A 19 -20.11 -22.83 -1.13
CA THR A 19 -19.52 -21.74 -0.34
C THR A 19 -18.00 -21.73 -0.56
N GLN A 20 -17.49 -20.77 -1.34
CA GLN A 20 -16.07 -20.45 -1.36
C GLN A 20 -15.75 -19.60 -0.12
N LYS A 21 -14.75 -20.05 0.62
CA LYS A 21 -14.09 -19.35 1.71
C LYS A 21 -13.40 -18.12 1.11
N THR A 22 -14.00 -16.95 1.25
CA THR A 22 -13.35 -15.68 0.92
C THR A 22 -12.24 -15.47 1.94
N GLU A 23 -11.00 -15.78 1.53
CA GLU A 23 -9.80 -15.35 2.22
C GLU A 23 -9.77 -13.82 2.12
N GLN A 24 -10.09 -13.17 3.24
CA GLN A 24 -10.00 -11.74 3.39
C GLN A 24 -8.51 -11.37 3.42
N ASP A 25 -7.93 -11.19 2.25
CA ASP A 25 -6.67 -10.47 2.06
C ASP A 25 -6.91 -9.03 2.52
N PRO A 26 -6.25 -8.53 3.59
CA PRO A 26 -6.32 -7.12 3.90
C PRO A 26 -5.39 -6.40 2.92
N THR A 27 -5.80 -6.28 1.66
CA THR A 27 -5.18 -5.31 0.76
C THR A 27 -5.69 -3.93 1.21
N PRO A 28 -4.87 -3.02 1.76
CA PRO A 28 -5.26 -1.63 1.82
C PRO A 28 -5.02 -1.08 0.42
N ALA A 29 -5.96 -1.36 -0.49
CA ALA A 29 -6.09 -0.56 -1.69
C ALA A 29 -6.72 0.77 -1.25
N GLN A 30 -5.89 1.80 -1.00
CA GLN A 30 -6.17 3.24 -1.20
C GLN A 30 -5.14 4.11 -0.48
N ASN A 31 -4.25 4.77 -1.25
CA ASN A 31 -4.23 6.24 -1.35
C ASN A 31 -3.05 6.69 -2.22
N VAL A 32 -3.35 7.02 -3.48
CA VAL A 32 -2.45 7.86 -4.28
C VAL A 32 -2.94 9.30 -4.15
N ALA A 33 -2.07 10.14 -3.59
CA ALA A 33 -2.02 11.60 -3.70
C ALA A 33 -3.17 12.41 -3.07
N ALA A 34 -3.11 12.55 -1.74
CA ALA A 34 -3.27 13.86 -1.13
C ALA A 34 -1.93 14.18 -0.44
N THR A 35 -1.34 15.35 -0.70
CA THR A 35 -0.34 15.89 0.23
C THR A 35 -1.11 16.14 1.52
N GLN A 36 -1.07 15.18 2.44
CA GLN A 36 -1.79 15.29 3.70
C GLN A 36 -1.18 16.45 4.49
N ALA A 37 -2.01 17.25 5.16
CA ALA A 37 -1.51 18.22 6.11
C ALA A 37 -0.56 17.51 7.10
N GLY A 38 0.61 18.11 7.39
CA GLY A 38 1.65 17.44 8.19
C GLY A 38 2.56 16.49 7.39
N SER A 39 2.60 16.60 6.05
CA SER A 39 3.62 15.93 5.23
C SER A 39 4.92 16.72 5.20
N HIS A 40 6.05 16.03 5.37
CA HIS A 40 7.40 16.59 5.36
C HIS A 40 8.25 15.93 4.28
N LEU A 41 9.16 16.70 3.68
CA LEU A 41 10.15 16.20 2.74
C LEU A 41 11.42 15.80 3.50
N TYR A 42 11.85 14.56 3.32
CA TYR A 42 13.12 14.03 3.79
C TYR A 42 13.99 13.75 2.58
N SER A 43 15.20 14.30 2.52
CA SER A 43 16.04 14.14 1.33
C SER A 43 17.54 14.05 1.60
N ASP A 44 18.22 13.44 0.64
CA ASP A 44 19.67 13.49 0.44
C ASP A 44 20.00 13.68 -1.05
N ALA A 45 21.19 13.29 -1.50
CA ALA A 45 21.59 13.43 -2.90
C ALA A 45 20.90 12.45 -3.87
N LEU A 46 20.28 11.37 -3.37
CA LEU A 46 19.72 10.28 -4.17
C LEU A 46 18.19 10.19 -4.03
N LEU A 47 17.66 10.54 -2.86
CA LEU A 47 16.28 10.29 -2.49
C LEU A 47 15.57 11.56 -2.01
N ASP A 48 14.34 11.70 -2.48
CA ASP A 48 13.29 12.59 -1.97
C ASP A 48 12.13 11.75 -1.44
N VAL A 49 11.90 11.77 -0.14
CA VAL A 49 10.86 10.99 0.54
C VAL A 49 9.84 11.92 1.18
N ILE A 50 8.56 11.67 0.94
CA ILE A 50 7.47 12.40 1.59
C ILE A 50 6.84 11.49 2.63
N ALA A 51 6.89 11.91 3.90
CA ALA A 51 6.26 11.21 5.02
C ALA A 51 5.44 12.17 5.90
N ASP A 52 4.37 11.67 6.52
CA ASP A 52 3.54 12.46 7.43
C ASP A 52 4.05 12.45 8.90
N ASP A 53 3.37 13.17 9.79
CA ASP A 53 3.66 13.19 11.24
C ASP A 53 3.48 11.83 11.94
N GLN A 54 2.85 10.86 11.28
CA GLN A 54 2.75 9.48 11.76
C GLN A 54 3.84 8.58 11.16
N CYS A 55 4.75 9.16 10.37
CA CYS A 55 5.83 8.52 9.64
C CYS A 55 5.37 7.56 8.55
N TRP A 56 4.17 7.78 7.99
CA TRP A 56 3.73 7.06 6.80
C TRP A 56 4.37 7.66 5.56
N VAL A 57 5.18 6.86 4.87
CA VAL A 57 5.78 7.25 3.59
C VAL A 57 4.75 7.15 2.47
N SER A 58 4.46 8.27 1.83
CA SER A 58 3.51 8.35 0.71
C SER A 58 4.20 8.37 -0.66
N LYS A 59 5.41 8.91 -0.74
CA LYS A 59 6.20 8.98 -1.98
C LYS A 59 7.70 8.82 -1.72
N VAL A 60 8.39 8.21 -2.68
CA VAL A 60 9.86 8.12 -2.80
C VAL A 60 10.23 8.46 -4.24
N ASN A 61 11.02 9.52 -4.45
CA ASN A 61 11.32 10.10 -5.77
C ASN A 61 10.08 10.32 -6.65
N GLY A 62 8.97 10.73 -6.02
CA GLY A 62 7.70 10.97 -6.70
C GLY A 62 6.83 9.72 -6.93
N PHE A 63 7.33 8.51 -6.69
CA PHE A 63 6.61 7.25 -6.85
C PHE A 63 6.07 6.71 -5.53
N ALA A 64 4.94 6.00 -5.56
CA ALA A 64 4.42 5.32 -4.38
C ALA A 64 5.35 4.14 -3.97
N PRO A 65 5.46 3.85 -2.66
CA PRO A 65 6.14 2.65 -2.20
C PRO A 65 5.59 1.36 -2.81
N ARG A 66 6.46 0.38 -3.00
CA ARG A 66 6.08 -0.97 -3.48
C ARG A 66 5.45 -1.78 -2.37
N ALA A 67 6.02 -1.71 -1.17
CA ALA A 67 5.53 -2.43 0.00
C ALA A 67 5.92 -1.69 1.27
N VAL A 68 5.09 -1.83 2.31
CA VAL A 68 5.37 -1.34 3.66
C VAL A 68 5.19 -2.50 4.62
N LYS A 69 6.18 -2.73 5.48
CA LYS A 69 6.16 -3.77 6.50
C LYS A 69 6.51 -3.15 7.84
N GLN A 70 5.62 -3.27 8.81
CA GLN A 70 5.97 -2.94 10.20
C GLN A 70 6.91 -4.02 10.76
N VAL A 71 8.08 -3.62 11.25
CA VAL A 71 9.09 -4.54 11.80
C VAL A 71 9.17 -4.50 13.32
N LYS A 72 8.81 -3.35 13.91
CA LYS A 72 8.63 -3.15 15.36
C LYS A 72 7.51 -2.12 15.56
N ALA A 73 7.05 -1.94 16.80
CA ALA A 73 5.96 -1.00 17.12
C ALA A 73 6.14 0.38 16.45
N ASP A 74 7.33 0.95 16.54
CA ASP A 74 7.63 2.29 16.01
C ASP A 74 8.54 2.28 14.77
N MET A 75 8.66 1.13 14.10
CA MET A 75 9.59 1.00 12.96
C MET A 75 8.96 0.25 11.78
N TRP A 76 9.10 0.83 10.59
CA TRP A 76 8.64 0.27 9.33
C TRP A 76 9.79 0.14 8.34
N GLN A 77 9.72 -0.90 7.51
CA GLN A 77 10.52 -1.03 6.31
C GLN A 77 9.65 -0.71 5.09
N VAL A 78 10.19 0.11 4.19
CA VAL A 78 9.49 0.55 2.99
C VAL A 78 10.32 0.15 1.78
N SER A 79 9.81 -0.78 0.98
CA SER A 79 10.46 -1.15 -0.28
C SER A 79 10.03 -0.21 -1.39
N THR A 80 10.99 0.23 -2.20
CA THR A 80 10.78 1.18 -3.29
C THR A 80 10.81 0.49 -4.65
N GLN A 81 10.58 1.24 -5.73
CA GLN A 81 10.72 0.74 -7.10
C GLN A 81 12.18 0.73 -7.60
N MET A 82 13.11 1.35 -6.87
CA MET A 82 14.52 1.50 -7.25
C MET A 82 15.43 0.52 -6.49
N ASP A 83 14.84 -0.57 -5.98
CA ASP A 83 15.50 -1.58 -5.14
C ASP A 83 16.24 -1.02 -3.91
N ILE A 84 15.74 0.11 -3.42
CA ILE A 84 16.09 0.67 -2.12
C ILE A 84 15.05 0.26 -1.08
N THR A 85 15.52 -0.08 0.12
CA THR A 85 14.69 -0.26 1.30
C THR A 85 14.91 0.88 2.27
N LEU A 86 13.85 1.62 2.60
CA LEU A 86 13.88 2.60 3.68
C LEU A 86 13.63 1.91 5.02
N SER A 87 14.31 2.36 6.06
CA SER A 87 13.94 2.13 7.45
C SER A 87 13.40 3.42 8.02
N VAL A 88 12.15 3.39 8.45
CA VAL A 88 11.43 4.55 8.98
C VAL A 88 11.18 4.31 10.46
N LEU A 89 11.77 5.14 11.31
CA LEU A 89 11.61 5.10 12.75
C LEU A 89 10.74 6.29 13.18
N LYS A 90 9.60 6.02 13.81
CA LYS A 90 8.80 7.06 14.44
C LYS A 90 9.41 7.44 15.77
N LEU A 91 9.76 8.72 15.88
CA LEU A 91 10.17 9.35 17.10
C LEU A 91 8.96 9.99 17.80
N GLY A 92 9.15 10.37 19.06
CA GLY A 92 8.13 11.16 19.77
C GLY A 92 7.87 12.51 19.09
N LEU A 93 6.69 13.08 19.35
CA LEU A 93 6.31 14.44 18.92
C LEU A 93 6.24 14.63 17.39
N GLY A 94 5.84 13.60 16.64
CA GLY A 94 5.58 13.71 15.20
C GLY A 94 6.84 13.78 14.33
N LYS A 95 7.99 13.34 14.85
CA LYS A 95 9.25 13.30 14.11
C LYS A 95 9.53 11.90 13.59
N CYS A 96 10.24 11.80 12.47
CA CYS A 96 10.67 10.55 11.88
C CYS A 96 12.17 10.60 11.62
N ASP A 97 12.88 9.50 11.90
CA ASP A 97 14.19 9.25 11.32
C ASP A 97 14.01 8.29 10.15
N ILE A 98 14.59 8.65 8.99
CA ILE A 98 14.51 7.82 7.78
C ILE A 98 15.92 7.53 7.29
N THR A 99 16.27 6.26 7.22
CA THR A 99 17.50 5.78 6.60
C THR A 99 17.18 4.89 5.41
N TRP A 100 18.15 4.65 4.54
CA TRP A 100 17.98 3.77 3.40
C TRP A 100 19.18 2.86 3.20
N ILE A 101 18.94 1.74 2.53
CA ILE A 101 19.97 0.82 2.06
C ILE A 101 19.59 0.32 0.66
N ASP A 102 20.55 0.24 -0.25
CA ASP A 102 20.38 -0.38 -1.58
C ASP A 102 20.83 -1.85 -1.57
N GLU A 103 20.62 -2.56 -2.69
CA GLU A 103 21.05 -3.97 -2.81
C GLU A 103 22.57 -4.16 -2.79
N GLN A 104 23.34 -3.10 -3.04
CA GLN A 104 24.81 -3.11 -3.01
C GLN A 104 25.37 -2.86 -1.60
N GLY A 105 24.49 -2.58 -0.64
CA GLY A 105 24.84 -2.28 0.75
C GLY A 105 25.26 -0.83 1.00
N HIS A 106 25.12 0.06 0.01
CA HIS A 106 25.24 1.49 0.27
C HIS A 106 24.06 1.96 1.11
N SER A 107 24.31 2.94 1.97
CA SER A 107 23.29 3.46 2.86
C SER A 107 23.45 4.95 3.10
N GLY A 108 22.36 5.57 3.57
CA GLY A 108 22.32 6.98 3.91
C GLY A 108 21.21 7.30 4.90
N ILE A 109 21.23 8.54 5.37
CA ILE A 109 20.25 9.12 6.30
C ILE A 109 19.62 10.31 5.59
N LEU A 110 18.29 10.34 5.56
CA LEU A 110 17.55 11.44 4.96
C LEU A 110 17.35 12.57 5.97
N THR A 111 17.55 13.80 5.52
CA THR A 111 17.37 14.99 6.35
C THR A 111 16.03 15.62 6.05
N ALA A 112 15.22 15.89 7.08
CA ALA A 112 14.00 16.68 6.96
C ALA A 112 14.34 18.10 6.44
N LYS A 113 13.57 18.59 5.46
CA LYS A 113 13.73 19.92 4.83
C LYS A 113 12.69 20.91 5.31
#